data_AF-A0AA37ID08-F1
#
_entry.id   AF-A0AA37ID08-F1
#
_cell.length_a   1.000
_cell.length_b   1.000
_cell.length_c   1.000
_cell.angle_alpha   90.00
_cell.angle_beta   90.00
_cell.angle_gamma   90.00
#
_symmetry.space_group_name_H-M   'P 1'
#
loop_
_entity.id
_entity.type
_entity.pdbx_description
1 polymer ?
#
loop_
_entity_poly.entity_id
_entity_poly.type
_entity_poly.pdbx_seq_one_letter_code
_entity_poly.pdbx_strand_id
1 'polypeptide(L)'
;MSAAYKHIIRDHKLSHRLMPVFNVSPDLELACSRVADFIGERFMGDKRPLAAEMIESALDSYRRAKRNGEPYVAFMQGLFEPAQALYARRYVARRGEKVEVWCPMVEAITAFEQRHPDCELEMVDERCPDHITQRTAAFQLASRVLHGETFRRYFEEYDVAHRYDNSEVVAD
;
A
#
# COMPACT_ATOMS: atom_id res chain seq x y z
N MET A 1 -0.16 11.87 12.86
CA MET A 1 -1.13 11.20 11.95
C MET A 1 -1.50 12.14 10.84
N SER A 2 -1.32 11.69 9.60
CA SER A 2 -1.58 12.50 8.42
C SER A 2 -3.06 12.69 8.12
N ALA A 3 -3.36 13.65 7.23
CA ALA A 3 -4.72 13.88 6.74
C ALA A 3 -5.23 12.70 5.90
N ALA A 4 -4.41 12.19 4.97
CA ALA A 4 -4.76 11.07 4.10
C ALA A 4 -5.18 9.84 4.90
N TYR A 5 -4.40 9.45 5.91
CA TYR A 5 -4.74 8.34 6.78
C TYR A 5 -6.08 8.54 7.50
N LYS A 6 -6.30 9.73 8.07
CA LYS A 6 -7.55 10.05 8.79
C LYS A 6 -8.77 10.02 7.86
N HIS A 7 -8.63 10.51 6.63
CA HIS A 7 -9.70 10.46 5.63
C HIS A 7 -9.99 9.01 5.23
N ILE A 8 -8.96 8.23 4.89
CA ILE A 8 -9.09 6.81 4.53
C ILE A 8 -9.80 6.02 5.63
N ILE A 9 -9.36 6.12 6.89
CA ILE A 9 -9.99 5.34 7.97
C ILE A 9 -11.44 5.77 8.24
N ARG A 10 -11.75 7.06 8.09
CA ARG A 10 -13.09 7.61 8.32
C ARG A 10 -14.03 7.22 7.19
N ASP A 11 -13.64 7.52 5.96
CA ASP A 11 -14.49 7.42 4.77
C ASP A 11 -14.76 5.95 4.39
N HIS A 12 -13.82 5.06 4.75
CA HIS A 12 -13.98 3.61 4.60
C HIS A 12 -14.39 2.89 5.90
N LYS A 13 -14.78 3.64 6.95
CA LYS A 13 -15.33 3.11 8.22
C LYS A 13 -14.42 2.08 8.93
N LEU A 14 -13.11 2.25 8.83
CA LEU A 14 -12.11 1.30 9.34
C LEU A 14 -11.77 1.50 10.82
N SER A 15 -11.98 2.70 11.38
CA SER A 15 -11.50 3.07 12.72
C SER A 15 -11.90 2.09 13.82
N HIS A 16 -13.18 1.72 13.92
CA HIS A 16 -13.68 0.81 14.96
C HIS A 16 -13.07 -0.60 14.88
N ARG A 17 -12.68 -1.06 13.68
CA ARG A 17 -12.04 -2.36 13.47
C ARG A 17 -10.56 -2.34 13.84
N LEU A 18 -9.92 -1.18 13.69
CA LEU A 18 -8.48 -0.99 13.88
C LEU A 18 -8.09 -0.66 15.32
N MET A 19 -8.93 0.11 16.04
CA MET A 19 -8.64 0.51 17.42
C MET A 19 -8.24 -0.65 18.34
N PRO A 20 -8.92 -1.82 18.33
CA PRO A 20 -8.52 -2.96 19.17
C PRO A 20 -7.13 -3.53 18.82
N VAL A 21 -6.71 -3.41 17.55
CA VAL A 21 -5.39 -3.86 17.10
C VAL A 21 -4.31 -2.87 17.54
N PHE A 22 -4.55 -1.57 17.33
CA PHE A 22 -3.58 -0.51 17.58
C PHE A 22 -3.33 -0.24 19.06
N ASN A 23 -4.34 -0.45 19.91
CA ASN A 23 -4.15 -0.40 21.37
C ASN A 23 -3.09 -1.40 21.87
N VAL A 24 -2.88 -2.49 21.13
CA VAL A 24 -1.91 -3.54 21.49
C VAL A 24 -0.62 -3.41 20.68
N SER A 25 -0.70 -2.88 19.45
CA SER A 25 0.46 -2.68 18.57
C SER A 25 0.40 -1.34 17.83
N PRO A 26 0.88 -0.25 18.44
CA PRO A 26 0.93 1.07 17.82
C PRO A 26 1.79 1.13 16.55
N ASP A 27 2.80 0.26 16.43
CA ASP A 27 3.64 0.17 15.23
C ASP A 27 2.85 -0.18 13.97
N LEU A 28 1.77 -0.96 14.11
CA LEU A 28 0.89 -1.29 12.99
C LEU A 28 0.05 -0.08 12.54
N GLU A 29 -0.33 0.79 13.48
CA GLU A 29 -0.98 2.05 13.15
C GLU A 29 -0.05 2.95 12.36
N LEU A 30 1.21 3.04 12.79
CA LEU A 30 2.24 3.80 12.10
C LEU A 30 2.47 3.26 10.68
N ALA A 31 2.52 1.94 10.51
CA ALA A 31 2.64 1.32 9.18
C ALA A 31 1.45 1.70 8.28
N CYS A 32 0.21 1.63 8.78
CA CYS A 32 -0.98 2.04 8.02
C CYS A 32 -0.94 3.53 7.65
N SER A 33 -0.54 4.40 8.57
CA SER A 33 -0.41 5.83 8.31
C SER A 33 0.61 6.09 7.20
N ARG A 34 1.76 5.42 7.22
CA ARG A 34 2.82 5.64 6.21
C ARG A 34 2.45 5.07 4.84
N VAL A 35 1.72 3.96 4.78
CA VAL A 35 1.13 3.46 3.53
C VAL A 35 0.15 4.48 2.95
N ALA A 36 -0.75 5.02 3.78
CA ALA A 36 -1.69 6.05 3.36
C ALA A 36 -0.99 7.33 2.90
N ASP A 37 0.12 7.72 3.53
CA ASP A 37 0.92 8.89 3.14
C ASP A 37 1.64 8.71 1.81
N PHE A 38 2.11 7.49 1.55
CA PHE A 38 2.79 7.18 0.31
C PHE A 38 1.80 7.12 -0.86
N ILE A 39 0.66 6.46 -0.68
CA ILE A 39 -0.30 6.17 -1.75
C ILE A 39 -1.31 7.30 -1.96
N GLY A 40 -1.73 7.96 -0.88
CA GLY A 40 -2.78 8.97 -0.92
C GLY A 40 -4.19 8.40 -1.09
N GLU A 41 -5.14 9.30 -1.33
CA GLU A 41 -6.58 9.01 -1.39
C GLU A 41 -7.08 8.72 -2.81
N ARG A 42 -6.31 9.09 -3.83
CA ARG A 42 -6.76 9.09 -5.24
C ARG A 42 -6.33 7.86 -6.03
N PHE A 43 -5.19 7.25 -5.68
CA PHE A 43 -4.71 6.07 -6.40
C PHE A 43 -5.64 4.88 -6.12
N MET A 44 -6.29 4.40 -7.16
CA MET A 44 -7.31 3.36 -7.06
C MET A 44 -6.71 1.96 -7.18
N GLY A 45 -7.11 1.09 -6.26
CA GLY A 45 -6.98 -0.36 -6.41
C GLY A 45 -8.10 -0.92 -7.28
N ASP A 46 -8.60 -2.11 -6.94
CA ASP A 46 -9.62 -2.79 -7.74
C ASP A 46 -11.02 -2.21 -7.53
N LYS A 47 -11.32 -1.76 -6.31
CA LYS A 47 -12.68 -1.40 -5.86
C LYS A 47 -12.73 -0.02 -5.21
N ARG A 48 -11.63 0.45 -4.61
CA ARG A 48 -11.55 1.69 -3.83
C ARG A 48 -10.09 2.20 -3.82
N PRO A 49 -9.77 3.30 -3.13
CA PRO A 49 -8.38 3.73 -2.96
C PRO A 49 -7.51 2.60 -2.42
N LEU A 50 -6.35 2.39 -3.05
CA LEU A 50 -5.49 1.23 -2.77
C LEU A 50 -5.06 1.16 -1.30
N ALA A 51 -4.77 2.31 -0.68
CA ALA A 51 -4.44 2.37 0.74
C ALA A 51 -5.56 1.81 1.63
N ALA A 52 -6.83 2.01 1.27
CA ALA A 52 -7.96 1.46 2.01
C ALA A 52 -8.08 -0.06 1.81
N GLU A 53 -7.79 -0.57 0.61
CA GLU A 53 -7.77 -2.01 0.31
C GLU A 53 -6.66 -2.72 1.08
N MET A 54 -5.47 -2.12 1.13
CA MET A 54 -4.34 -2.62 1.90
C MET A 54 -4.65 -2.72 3.39
N ILE A 55 -5.24 -1.67 3.98
CA ILE A 55 -5.62 -1.69 5.41
C ILE A 55 -6.72 -2.72 5.69
N GLU A 56 -7.67 -2.90 4.76
CA GLU A 56 -8.69 -3.94 4.91
C GLU A 56 -8.11 -5.35 4.80
N SER A 57 -7.22 -5.61 3.84
CA SER A 57 -6.54 -6.90 3.73
C SER A 57 -5.72 -7.23 4.97
N ALA A 58 -5.05 -6.23 5.56
CA ALA A 58 -4.34 -6.35 6.83
C ALA A 58 -5.27 -6.80 7.97
N LEU A 59 -6.45 -6.17 8.10
CA LEU A 59 -7.45 -6.54 9.10
C LEU A 59 -7.98 -7.95 8.92
N ASP A 60 -8.25 -8.35 7.68
CA ASP A 60 -8.81 -9.66 7.39
C ASP A 60 -7.77 -10.76 7.65
N SER A 61 -6.50 -10.51 7.28
CA SER A 61 -5.39 -11.42 7.59
C SER A 61 -5.17 -11.55 9.11
N TYR A 62 -5.17 -10.43 9.84
CA TYR A 62 -5.07 -10.45 11.32
C TYR A 62 -6.18 -11.28 11.96
N ARG A 63 -7.43 -11.10 11.51
CA ARG A 63 -8.59 -11.81 12.06
C ARG A 63 -8.49 -13.32 11.83
N ARG A 64 -8.05 -13.74 10.64
CA ARG A 64 -7.85 -15.16 10.31
C ARG A 64 -6.77 -15.78 11.20
N ALA A 65 -5.68 -15.06 11.45
CA ALA A 65 -4.55 -15.55 12.25
C ALA A 65 -4.76 -15.44 13.77
N LYS A 66 -5.72 -14.65 14.26
CA LYS A 66 -5.92 -14.35 15.69
C LYS A 66 -6.03 -15.57 16.61
N ARG A 67 -6.51 -16.71 16.11
CA ARG A 67 -6.72 -17.91 16.93
C ARG A 67 -5.51 -18.84 17.00
N ASN A 68 -4.82 -19.04 15.88
CA ASN A 68 -3.87 -20.16 15.71
C ASN A 68 -2.56 -19.77 14.99
N GLY A 69 -2.26 -18.48 14.83
CA GLY A 69 -1.07 -18.03 14.10
C GLY A 69 -0.46 -16.78 14.70
N GLU A 70 0.36 -16.11 13.90
CA GLU A 70 1.04 -14.86 14.25
C GLU A 70 0.24 -13.66 13.72
N PRO A 71 -0.72 -13.10 14.47
CA PRO A 71 -1.66 -12.13 13.93
C PRO A 71 -1.02 -10.82 13.47
N TYR A 72 0.08 -10.39 14.09
CA TYR A 72 0.79 -9.16 13.71
C TYR A 72 1.62 -9.36 12.42
N VAL A 73 2.24 -10.51 12.27
CA VAL A 73 2.91 -10.89 11.01
C VAL A 73 1.87 -10.99 9.90
N ALA A 74 0.75 -11.67 10.16
CA ALA A 74 -0.36 -11.78 9.20
C ALA A 74 -0.95 -10.41 8.84
N PHE A 75 -1.05 -9.47 9.79
CA PHE A 75 -1.47 -8.11 9.50
C PHE A 75 -0.53 -7.43 8.51
N MET A 76 0.78 -7.48 8.76
CA MET A 76 1.77 -6.88 7.85
C MET A 76 1.77 -7.56 6.49
N GLN A 77 1.57 -8.88 6.44
CA GLN A 77 1.39 -9.59 5.18
C GLN A 77 0.14 -9.12 4.42
N GLY A 78 -1.01 -9.02 5.09
CA GLY A 78 -2.21 -8.48 4.45
C GLY A 78 -2.04 -7.03 4.01
N LEU A 79 -1.29 -6.23 4.76
CA LEU A 79 -1.05 -4.83 4.42
C LEU A 79 -0.32 -4.70 3.07
N PHE A 80 0.72 -5.49 2.82
CA PHE A 80 1.53 -5.37 1.60
C PHE A 80 1.09 -6.29 0.46
N GLU A 81 0.18 -7.24 0.70
CA GLU A 81 -0.33 -8.16 -0.32
C GLU A 81 -0.89 -7.46 -1.59
N PRO A 82 -1.64 -6.33 -1.49
CA PRO A 82 -2.12 -5.61 -2.67
C PRO A 82 -1.09 -4.71 -3.37
N ALA A 83 0.18 -4.67 -2.92
CA ALA A 83 1.17 -3.71 -3.42
C ALA A 83 1.45 -3.81 -4.93
N GLN A 84 1.20 -4.97 -5.54
CA GLN A 84 1.33 -5.17 -6.99
C GLN A 84 0.43 -4.23 -7.81
N ALA A 85 -0.67 -3.74 -7.24
CA ALA A 85 -1.57 -2.79 -7.90
C ALA A 85 -0.86 -1.48 -8.30
N LEU A 86 0.24 -1.12 -7.61
CA LEU A 86 1.09 0.03 -7.96
C LEU A 86 1.78 -0.11 -9.32
N TYR A 87 1.89 -1.33 -9.84
CA TYR A 87 2.57 -1.65 -11.11
C TYR A 87 1.60 -2.14 -12.19
N ALA A 88 0.34 -2.43 -11.81
CA ALA A 88 -0.69 -2.91 -12.73
C ALA A 88 -1.25 -1.81 -13.64
N ARG A 89 -1.15 -0.54 -13.22
CA ARG A 89 -1.66 0.64 -13.94
C ARG A 89 -0.68 1.79 -13.80
N ARG A 90 -0.72 2.74 -14.73
CA ARG A 90 0.04 3.99 -14.63
C ARG A 90 -0.80 5.06 -13.95
N TYR A 91 -0.15 5.87 -13.12
CA TYR A 91 -0.73 7.09 -12.61
C TYR A 91 -0.04 8.27 -13.26
N VAL A 92 -0.80 9.16 -13.90
CA VAL A 92 -0.24 10.22 -14.73
C VAL A 92 -0.86 11.57 -14.41
N ALA A 93 -0.08 12.62 -14.64
CA ALA A 93 -0.51 14.01 -14.63
C ALA A 93 -0.51 14.54 -16.06
N ARG A 94 -1.65 15.06 -16.52
CA ARG A 94 -1.81 15.66 -17.85
C ARG A 94 -2.02 17.15 -17.80
N ARG A 95 -1.40 17.85 -18.75
CA ARG A 95 -1.66 19.27 -19.04
C ARG A 95 -1.55 19.53 -20.54
N GLY A 96 -2.70 19.56 -21.21
CA GLY A 96 -2.77 19.59 -22.67
C GLY A 96 -2.14 18.31 -23.25
N GLU A 97 -1.16 18.45 -24.13
CA GLU A 97 -0.45 17.31 -24.74
C GLU A 97 0.68 16.75 -23.86
N LYS A 98 1.04 17.42 -22.75
CA LYS A 98 2.12 16.96 -21.86
C LYS A 98 1.60 15.93 -20.88
N VAL A 99 2.33 14.81 -20.75
CA VAL A 99 2.05 13.71 -19.83
C VAL A 99 3.29 13.46 -18.97
N GLU A 100 3.11 13.47 -17.66
CA GLU A 100 4.12 13.03 -16.68
C GLU A 100 3.61 11.76 -15.99
N VAL A 101 4.45 10.74 -15.89
CA VAL A 101 4.10 9.44 -15.30
C VAL A 101 4.74 9.33 -13.93
N TRP A 102 3.94 9.01 -12.91
CA TRP A 102 4.47 8.72 -11.58
C TRP A 102 5.30 7.43 -11.59
N CYS A 103 6.41 7.43 -10.86
CA CYS A 103 7.29 6.27 -10.71
C CYS A 103 7.41 5.84 -9.24
N PRO A 104 7.03 4.60 -8.87
CA PRO A 104 7.06 4.10 -7.49
C PRO A 104 8.44 4.16 -6.82
N MET A 105 9.49 4.04 -7.62
CA MET A 105 10.87 4.04 -7.14
C MET A 105 11.41 5.44 -6.83
N VAL A 106 10.77 6.49 -7.35
CA VAL A 106 11.27 7.88 -7.27
C VAL A 106 10.64 8.64 -6.11
N GLU A 107 9.32 8.64 -5.99
CA GLU A 107 8.61 9.42 -4.96
C GLU A 107 7.28 8.80 -4.55
N ALA A 108 6.70 9.33 -3.46
CA ALA A 108 5.33 9.05 -3.06
C ALA A 108 4.32 9.63 -4.06
N ILE A 109 3.16 9.01 -4.19
CA ILE A 109 2.07 9.50 -5.05
C ILE A 109 1.61 10.88 -4.58
N THR A 110 1.46 11.07 -3.27
CA THR A 110 1.08 12.37 -2.71
C THR A 110 2.08 13.49 -3.03
N ALA A 111 3.38 13.17 -3.10
CA ALA A 111 4.41 14.13 -3.52
C ALA A 111 4.29 14.44 -5.02
N PHE A 112 4.06 13.42 -5.85
CA PHE A 112 3.81 13.59 -7.28
C PHE A 112 2.59 14.48 -7.54
N GLU A 113 1.48 14.27 -6.82
CA GLU A 113 0.28 15.10 -6.91
C GLU A 113 0.56 16.56 -6.52
N GLN A 114 1.33 16.78 -5.46
CA GLN A 114 1.71 18.13 -5.01
C GLN A 114 2.58 18.88 -6.01
N ARG A 115 3.41 18.17 -6.79
CA ARG A 115 4.20 18.77 -7.87
C ARG A 115 3.36 19.14 -9.09
N HIS A 116 2.14 18.62 -9.20
CA HIS A 116 1.25 18.80 -10.35
C HIS A 116 -0.13 19.32 -9.94
N PRO A 117 -0.23 20.44 -9.20
CA PRO A 117 -1.50 20.92 -8.65
C PRO A 117 -2.51 21.32 -9.73
N ASP A 118 -2.03 21.75 -10.90
CA ASP A 118 -2.85 22.24 -12.02
C ASP A 118 -3.03 21.19 -13.14
N CYS A 119 -2.66 19.93 -12.90
CA CYS A 119 -2.79 18.86 -13.89
C CYS A 119 -4.03 18.00 -13.62
N GLU A 120 -4.59 17.43 -14.69
CA GLU A 120 -5.56 16.36 -14.57
C GLU A 120 -4.83 15.06 -14.21
N LEU A 121 -5.17 14.49 -13.06
CA LEU A 121 -4.59 13.25 -12.56
C LEU A 121 -5.48 12.08 -12.94
N GLU A 122 -4.92 11.06 -13.58
CA GLU A 122 -5.68 9.90 -14.03
C GLU A 122 -4.92 8.58 -13.86
N MET A 123 -5.69 7.50 -13.74
CA MET A 123 -5.21 6.13 -13.84
C MET A 123 -5.35 5.66 -15.28
N VAL A 124 -4.25 5.21 -15.89
CA VAL A 124 -4.21 4.64 -17.24
C VAL A 124 -4.02 3.14 -17.13
N ASP A 125 -4.86 2.38 -17.83
CA ASP A 125 -4.79 0.92 -17.90
C ASP A 125 -3.64 0.47 -18.81
N GLU A 126 -2.42 0.74 -18.36
CA GLU A 126 -1.18 0.36 -19.01
C GLU A 126 -0.23 -0.15 -17.93
N ARG A 127 0.29 -1.37 -18.13
CA ARG A 127 1.17 -2.02 -17.16
C ARG A 127 2.56 -1.42 -17.18
N CYS A 128 3.28 -1.62 -16.07
CA CYS A 128 4.72 -1.55 -16.09
C CYS A 128 5.26 -2.55 -17.13
N PRO A 129 6.18 -2.15 -18.01
CA PRO A 129 6.79 -3.08 -18.98
C PRO A 129 7.70 -4.11 -18.31
N ASP A 130 8.18 -3.81 -17.10
CA ASP A 130 9.06 -4.69 -16.35
C ASP A 130 8.28 -5.78 -15.62
N HIS A 131 8.94 -6.94 -15.48
CA HIS A 131 8.42 -8.05 -14.71
C HIS A 131 8.51 -7.75 -13.20
N ILE A 132 7.38 -7.50 -12.56
CA ILE A 132 7.30 -7.21 -11.12
C ILE A 132 6.48 -8.30 -10.42
N THR A 133 7.15 -9.14 -9.63
CA THR A 133 6.49 -10.13 -8.76
C THR A 133 5.78 -9.44 -7.59
N GLN A 134 4.79 -10.12 -7.01
CA GLN A 134 4.11 -9.65 -5.80
C GLN A 134 5.10 -9.46 -4.64
N ARG A 135 6.09 -10.36 -4.51
CA ARG A 135 7.17 -10.24 -3.54
C ARG A 135 7.98 -8.97 -3.72
N THR A 136 8.41 -8.68 -4.95
CA THR A 136 9.16 -7.46 -5.27
C THR A 136 8.32 -6.22 -4.97
N ALA A 137 7.05 -6.19 -5.40
CA ALA A 137 6.17 -5.04 -5.15
C ALA A 137 6.00 -4.76 -3.65
N ALA A 138 5.76 -5.80 -2.85
CA ALA A 138 5.63 -5.69 -1.40
C ALA A 138 6.92 -5.19 -0.74
N PHE A 139 8.07 -5.76 -1.10
CA PHE A 139 9.36 -5.35 -0.54
C PHE A 139 9.72 -3.91 -0.91
N GLN A 140 9.52 -3.54 -2.18
CA GLN A 140 9.76 -2.17 -2.65
C GLN A 140 8.90 -1.18 -1.87
N LEU A 141 7.59 -1.40 -1.79
CA LEU A 141 6.73 -0.52 -1.01
C LEU A 141 7.12 -0.47 0.47
N ALA A 142 7.41 -1.62 1.09
CA ALA A 142 7.84 -1.70 2.48
C ALA A 142 9.11 -0.88 2.73
N SER A 143 10.09 -0.93 1.83
CA SER A 143 11.33 -0.14 1.94
C SER A 143 11.10 1.37 1.89
N ARG A 144 9.99 1.81 1.27
CA ARG A 144 9.62 3.23 1.14
C ARG A 144 8.84 3.73 2.34
N VAL A 145 8.00 2.87 2.93
CA VAL A 145 7.05 3.28 3.98
C VAL A 145 7.45 2.81 5.37
N LEU A 146 8.34 1.84 5.52
CA LEU A 146 8.84 1.39 6.82
C LEU A 146 10.29 1.84 7.00
N HIS A 147 10.66 2.13 8.25
CA HIS A 147 12.00 2.62 8.59
C HIS A 147 12.50 1.95 9.86
N GLY A 148 13.81 1.74 9.94
CA GLY A 148 14.49 1.25 11.13
C GLY A 148 13.96 -0.12 11.58
N GLU A 149 13.60 -0.21 12.86
CA GLU A 149 13.26 -1.48 13.51
C GLU A 149 12.02 -2.16 12.92
N THR A 150 10.99 -1.41 12.49
CA THR A 150 9.77 -2.00 11.92
C THR A 150 10.07 -2.73 10.60
N PHE A 151 10.90 -2.14 9.73
CA PHE A 151 11.31 -2.80 8.48
C PHE A 151 12.12 -4.05 8.78
N ARG A 152 13.15 -3.91 9.63
CA ARG A 152 14.02 -5.02 10.06
C ARG A 152 13.22 -6.19 10.62
N ARG A 153 12.33 -5.93 11.58
CA ARG A 153 11.51 -6.95 12.23
C ARG A 153 10.63 -7.70 11.23
N TYR A 154 9.86 -6.99 10.41
CA TYR A 154 8.85 -7.63 9.58
C TYR A 154 9.38 -8.18 8.25
N PHE A 155 10.37 -7.53 7.64
CA PHE A 155 10.84 -7.92 6.30
C PHE A 155 12.23 -8.58 6.30
N GLU A 156 13.05 -8.41 7.33
CA GLU A 156 14.31 -9.15 7.46
C GLU A 156 14.17 -10.36 8.40
N GLU A 157 13.59 -10.18 9.60
CA GLU A 157 13.49 -11.28 10.57
C GLU A 157 12.31 -12.21 10.27
N TYR A 158 11.11 -11.66 10.06
CA TYR A 158 9.90 -12.46 9.81
C TYR A 158 9.68 -12.83 8.34
N ASP A 159 10.47 -12.27 7.41
CA ASP A 159 10.29 -12.41 5.95
C ASP A 159 8.80 -12.39 5.54
N VAL A 160 8.09 -11.31 5.90
CA VAL A 160 6.66 -11.11 5.55
C VAL A 160 6.39 -11.35 4.06
N ALA A 161 7.40 -11.15 3.21
CA ALA A 161 7.29 -11.33 1.77
C ALA A 161 7.45 -12.79 1.31
N HIS A 162 7.86 -13.73 2.17
CA HIS A 162 8.08 -15.13 1.83
C HIS A 162 6.86 -15.83 1.25
N ARG A 163 5.67 -15.46 1.71
CA ARG A 163 4.41 -16.11 1.33
C ARG A 163 3.88 -15.69 -0.03
N TYR A 164 4.39 -14.59 -0.57
CA TYR A 164 3.90 -14.06 -1.83
C TYR A 164 4.44 -14.91 -2.97
N ASP A 165 3.64 -15.02 -4.01
CA ASP A 165 4.05 -15.77 -5.17
C ASP A 165 5.25 -15.08 -5.85
N ASN A 166 6.23 -15.89 -6.24
CA ASN A 166 7.36 -15.46 -7.06
C ASN A 166 7.04 -15.65 -8.56
N SER A 167 5.91 -16.28 -8.89
CA SER A 167 5.46 -16.49 -10.26
C SER A 167 4.85 -15.22 -10.87
N GLU A 168 4.83 -15.16 -12.21
CA GLU A 168 4.32 -13.99 -12.91
C GLU A 168 2.81 -13.84 -12.73
N VAL A 169 2.35 -12.59 -12.58
CA VAL A 169 0.94 -12.27 -12.69
C VAL A 169 0.54 -12.34 -14.17
N VAL A 170 0.15 -13.53 -14.62
CA VAL A 170 -0.64 -13.69 -15.84
C VAL A 170 -2.04 -13.20 -15.50
N ALA A 171 -2.52 -12.17 -16.19
CA ALA A 171 -3.92 -11.81 -16.09
C ALA A 171 -4.65 -12.34 -17.32
N ASP A 172 -5.80 -12.95 -17.07
CA ASP A 172 -6.85 -13.14 -18.08
C ASP A 172 -7.47 -11.78 -18.48
#